data_AF-A0A2N7C8P1-F1
#
_entry.id   AF-A0A2N7C8P1-F1
#
_cell.length_a   1.000
_cell.length_b   1.000
_cell.length_c   1.000
_cell.angle_alpha   90.00
_cell.angle_beta   90.00
_cell.angle_gamma   90.00
#
_symmetry.space_group_name_H-M   'P 1'
#
loop_
_entity.id
_entity.type
_entity.pdbx_description
1 polymer ?
#
loop_
_entity_poly.entity_id
_entity_poly.type
_entity_poly.pdbx_seq_one_letter_code
_entity_poly.pdbx_strand_id
1 'polypeptide(L)'
;MKKYELVVQDIVSKICQNSISHKLPAERELSEIYGLSRFTIRKALAKLEAIGMVKSKVGSGYFVNTSLIGTPLVYNSITENSFEEISYKKLQLNKALPNNHEQQIFSLDDNDYIWKIRRLRLINNKVVQIEEAKIPVSVFPEMNAEIIESSIQKHALAKGLQIDSYLTTYQAINVSKEDAELLGCKKNAAAMNITNRGFLASGELFIVSDIIDINYQCTYHTPFNSESMSFRDKK
;
A
#
# COMPACT_ATOMS: atom_id res chain seq x y z
N MET A 1 -16.90 -15.19 0.94
CA MET A 1 -15.50 -15.11 1.42
C MET A 1 -14.86 -16.47 1.41
N LYS A 2 -13.56 -16.53 1.15
CA LYS A 2 -12.77 -17.77 1.19
C LYS A 2 -12.51 -18.18 2.64
N LYS A 3 -12.36 -19.48 2.92
CA LYS A 3 -12.22 -20.00 4.30
C LYS A 3 -11.04 -19.37 5.08
N TYR A 4 -9.91 -19.13 4.43
CA TYR A 4 -8.75 -18.49 5.08
C TYR A 4 -9.00 -17.01 5.44
N GLU A 5 -9.90 -16.31 4.73
CA GLU A 5 -10.23 -14.90 5.04
C GLU A 5 -11.01 -14.80 6.35
N LEU A 6 -11.87 -15.79 6.63
CA LEU A 6 -12.58 -15.89 7.91
C LEU A 6 -11.61 -16.10 9.07
N VAL A 7 -10.60 -16.97 8.88
CA VAL A 7 -9.54 -17.20 9.88
C VAL A 7 -8.75 -15.92 10.15
N VAL A 8 -8.41 -15.16 9.10
CA VAL A 8 -7.72 -13.87 9.25
C VAL A 8 -8.55 -12.89 10.08
N GLN A 9 -9.84 -12.72 9.74
CA GLN A 9 -10.72 -11.80 10.47
C GLN A 9 -10.90 -12.20 11.94
N ASP A 10 -11.07 -13.50 12.22
CA ASP A 10 -11.23 -13.99 13.58
C ASP A 10 -9.95 -13.81 14.41
N ILE A 11 -8.78 -14.13 13.84
CA ILE A 11 -7.50 -13.92 14.52
C ILE A 11 -7.24 -12.44 14.78
N VAL A 12 -7.49 -11.55 13.80
CA VAL A 12 -7.38 -10.09 14.00
C VAL A 12 -8.31 -9.65 15.13
N SER A 13 -9.56 -10.12 15.13
CA SER A 13 -10.53 -9.79 16.19
C SER A 13 -10.05 -10.25 17.57
N LYS A 14 -9.52 -11.47 17.68
CA LYS A 14 -8.96 -12.02 18.92
C LYS A 14 -7.73 -11.27 19.40
N ILE A 15 -6.89 -10.78 18.49
CA ILE A 15 -5.75 -9.91 18.82
C ILE A 15 -6.26 -8.57 19.37
N CYS A 16 -7.20 -7.92 18.68
CA CYS A 16 -7.79 -6.65 19.11
C CYS A 16 -8.53 -6.76 20.46
N GLN A 17 -9.12 -7.92 20.75
CA GLN A 17 -9.77 -8.23 22.03
C GLN A 17 -8.78 -8.65 23.13
N ASN A 18 -7.47 -8.62 22.88
CA ASN A 18 -6.41 -9.11 23.76
C ASN A 18 -6.55 -10.60 24.16
N SER A 19 -7.39 -11.37 23.47
CA SER A 19 -7.50 -12.83 23.65
C SER A 19 -6.26 -13.57 23.13
N ILE A 20 -5.59 -12.99 22.13
CA ILE A 20 -4.25 -13.40 21.66
C ILE A 20 -3.33 -12.18 21.79
N SER A 21 -2.51 -12.15 22.82
CA SER A 21 -1.69 -10.97 23.15
C SER A 21 -0.23 -11.07 22.71
N HIS A 22 0.31 -12.29 22.58
CA HIS A 22 1.75 -12.48 22.34
C HIS A 22 2.07 -13.50 21.26
N LYS A 23 1.60 -14.74 21.41
CA LYS A 23 1.93 -15.86 20.51
C LYS A 23 0.65 -16.51 19.99
N LEU A 24 0.60 -16.77 18.69
CA LEU A 24 -0.50 -17.54 18.10
C LEU A 24 -0.34 -19.04 18.44
N PRO A 25 -1.46 -19.78 18.54
CA PRO A 25 -1.44 -21.24 18.57
C PRO A 25 -0.66 -21.80 17.38
N ALA A 26 -0.10 -23.00 17.53
CA ALA A 26 0.68 -23.63 16.47
C ALA A 26 -0.19 -23.89 15.22
N GLU A 27 0.42 -23.97 14.03
CA GLU A 27 -0.30 -24.23 12.77
C GLU A 27 -1.19 -25.48 12.86
N ARG A 28 -0.71 -26.52 13.57
CA ARG A 28 -1.47 -27.74 13.84
C ARG A 28 -2.70 -27.46 14.70
N GLU A 29 -2.54 -26.74 15.80
CA GLU A 29 -3.64 -26.41 16.71
C GLU A 29 -4.68 -25.53 16.01
N LEU A 30 -4.24 -24.53 15.24
CA LEU A 30 -5.14 -23.70 14.42
C LEU A 30 -5.91 -24.56 13.40
N SER A 31 -5.26 -25.54 12.78
CA SER A 31 -5.92 -26.47 11.85
C SER A 31 -7.02 -27.28 12.54
N GLU A 32 -6.78 -27.72 13.78
CA GLU A 32 -7.76 -28.43 14.61
C GLU A 32 -8.89 -27.50 15.07
N ILE A 33 -8.58 -26.30 15.57
CA ILE A 33 -9.55 -25.29 16.05
C ILE A 33 -10.54 -24.89 14.95
N TYR A 34 -10.04 -24.62 13.73
CA TYR A 34 -10.89 -24.15 12.63
C TYR A 34 -11.44 -25.29 11.77
N GLY A 35 -11.01 -26.55 11.98
CA GLY A 35 -11.40 -27.68 11.13
C GLY A 35 -10.98 -27.51 9.67
N LEU A 36 -9.84 -26.84 9.44
CA LEU A 36 -9.32 -26.53 8.11
C LEU A 36 -8.01 -27.24 7.84
N SER A 37 -7.68 -27.46 6.57
CA SER A 37 -6.38 -28.00 6.20
C SER A 37 -5.24 -27.06 6.63
N ARG A 38 -4.09 -27.64 6.98
CA ARG A 38 -2.85 -26.90 7.28
C ARG A 38 -2.48 -25.91 6.18
N PHE A 39 -2.70 -26.28 4.92
CA PHE A 39 -2.51 -25.38 3.78
C PHE A 39 -3.36 -24.10 3.89
N THR A 40 -4.63 -24.23 4.28
CA THR A 40 -5.54 -23.08 4.45
C THR A 40 -5.11 -22.19 5.61
N ILE A 41 -4.66 -22.79 6.73
CA ILE A 41 -4.12 -22.06 7.88
C ILE A 41 -2.83 -21.33 7.52
N ARG A 42 -1.90 -21.97 6.80
CA ARG A 42 -0.68 -21.32 6.31
C ARG A 42 -1.02 -20.10 5.44
N LYS A 43 -2.03 -20.21 4.59
CA LYS A 43 -2.49 -19.07 3.78
C LYS A 43 -3.03 -17.93 4.64
N ALA A 44 -3.77 -18.24 5.71
CA ALA A 44 -4.25 -17.23 6.66
C ALA A 44 -3.09 -16.56 7.42
N LEU A 45 -2.12 -17.35 7.91
CA LEU A 45 -0.95 -16.85 8.63
C LEU A 45 -0.05 -15.99 7.74
N ALA A 46 0.21 -16.42 6.49
CA ALA A 46 0.93 -15.62 5.52
C ALA A 46 0.22 -14.29 5.24
N LYS A 47 -1.11 -14.29 5.16
CA LYS A 47 -1.90 -13.04 5.02
C LYS A 47 -1.79 -12.15 6.25
N LEU A 48 -1.82 -12.70 7.46
CA LEU A 48 -1.64 -11.95 8.70
C LEU A 48 -0.23 -11.33 8.79
N GLU A 49 0.79 -12.05 8.34
CA GLU A 49 2.17 -11.57 8.28
C GLU A 49 2.34 -10.46 7.23
N ALA A 50 1.75 -10.64 6.05
CA ALA A 50 1.71 -9.66 4.97
C ALA A 50 1.11 -8.31 5.40
N ILE A 51 0.03 -8.31 6.17
CA ILE A 51 -0.57 -7.08 6.74
C ILE A 51 0.14 -6.61 8.02
N GLY A 52 1.25 -7.26 8.39
CA GLY A 52 2.09 -6.91 9.52
C GLY A 52 1.53 -7.29 10.89
N MET A 53 0.34 -7.90 10.99
CA MET A 53 -0.31 -8.22 12.27
C MET A 53 0.47 -9.25 13.10
N VAL A 54 1.22 -10.13 12.43
CA VAL A 54 2.09 -11.11 13.08
C VAL A 54 3.47 -11.13 12.44
N LYS A 55 4.45 -11.67 13.17
CA LYS A 55 5.80 -11.96 12.67
C LYS A 55 6.10 -13.44 12.87
N SER A 56 6.59 -14.09 11.82
CA SER A 56 7.13 -15.45 11.93
C SER A 56 8.51 -15.42 12.56
N LYS A 57 8.77 -16.32 13.51
CA LYS A 57 10.10 -16.59 14.06
C LYS A 57 10.43 -18.05 13.78
N VAL A 58 11.48 -18.27 12.99
CA VAL A 58 11.92 -19.61 12.55
C VAL A 58 12.04 -20.55 13.75
N GLY A 59 11.39 -21.71 13.66
CA GLY A 59 11.34 -22.73 14.73
C GLY A 59 10.51 -22.36 15.96
N SER A 60 9.99 -21.14 16.07
CA SER A 60 9.29 -20.64 17.26
C SER A 60 7.80 -20.35 17.04
N GLY A 61 7.35 -20.19 15.78
CA GLY A 61 5.95 -19.92 15.43
C GLY A 61 5.68 -18.44 15.13
N TYR A 62 4.42 -18.03 15.21
CA TYR A 62 3.97 -16.67 14.89
C TYR A 62 3.68 -15.85 16.15
N PHE A 63 4.16 -14.61 16.19
CA PHE A 63 4.01 -13.69 17.31
C PHE A 63 3.25 -12.44 16.87
N VAL A 64 2.40 -11.89 17.75
CA VAL A 64 1.66 -10.66 17.51
C VAL A 64 2.62 -9.48 17.38
N ASN A 65 2.43 -8.66 16.35
CA ASN A 65 3.23 -7.46 16.15
C ASN A 65 2.54 -6.24 16.80
N THR A 66 2.85 -5.99 18.07
CA THR A 66 2.21 -4.94 18.87
C THR A 66 2.53 -3.52 18.39
N SER A 67 3.57 -3.33 17.58
CA SER A 67 3.97 -2.02 17.05
C SER A 67 3.02 -1.45 15.99
N LEU A 68 2.06 -2.25 15.48
CA LEU A 68 1.08 -1.83 14.48
C LEU A 68 -0.35 -1.70 15.07
N ILE A 69 -0.51 -1.85 16.37
CA ILE A 69 -1.81 -1.63 17.01
C ILE A 69 -2.11 -0.12 16.97
N GLY A 70 -3.11 0.27 16.16
CA GLY A 70 -3.51 1.67 15.97
C GLY A 70 -3.12 2.28 14.62
N THR A 71 -2.43 1.53 13.75
CA THR A 71 -2.17 1.95 12.36
C THR A 71 -3.19 1.34 11.39
N PRO A 72 -3.45 1.99 10.23
CA PRO A 72 -4.23 1.39 9.16
C PRO A 72 -3.66 0.04 8.72
N LEU A 73 -4.48 -1.02 8.75
CA LEU A 73 -4.14 -2.30 8.11
C LEU A 73 -4.58 -2.21 6.65
N VAL A 74 -3.67 -1.71 5.82
CA VAL A 74 -3.87 -1.60 4.38
C VAL A 74 -3.70 -2.98 3.75
N TYR A 75 -4.73 -3.45 3.05
CA TYR A 75 -4.71 -4.73 2.33
C TYR A 75 -4.86 -4.50 0.83
N ASN A 76 -3.81 -4.76 0.08
CA ASN A 76 -3.88 -4.73 -1.36
C ASN A 76 -3.08 -5.87 -1.97
N SER A 77 -3.26 -6.05 -3.27
CA SER A 77 -2.56 -7.12 -4.01
C SER A 77 -1.04 -7.01 -3.84
N ILE A 78 -0.50 -5.82 -3.60
CA ILE A 78 0.94 -5.61 -3.37
C ILE A 78 1.37 -6.25 -2.04
N THR A 79 0.62 -6.00 -0.95
CA THR A 79 0.97 -6.54 0.38
C THR A 79 0.95 -8.06 0.44
N GLU A 80 0.12 -8.72 -0.39
CA GLU A 80 0.02 -10.19 -0.43
C GLU A 80 1.15 -10.89 -1.18
N ASN A 81 1.90 -10.17 -2.02
CA ASN A 81 2.88 -10.76 -2.92
C ASN A 81 4.28 -10.27 -2.53
N SER A 82 5.26 -11.14 -2.75
CA SER A 82 6.66 -10.79 -2.53
C SER A 82 7.10 -9.72 -3.53
N PHE A 83 8.13 -8.94 -3.18
CA PHE A 83 8.72 -7.97 -4.11
C PHE A 83 9.23 -8.60 -5.41
N GLU A 84 9.57 -9.89 -5.41
CA GLU A 84 10.05 -10.62 -6.59
C GLU A 84 8.91 -10.95 -7.57
N GLU A 85 7.67 -11.03 -7.09
CA GLU A 85 6.48 -11.27 -7.90
C GLU A 85 5.90 -9.97 -8.50
N ILE A 86 6.41 -8.82 -8.06
CA ILE A 86 5.97 -7.49 -8.50
C ILE A 86 6.94 -6.97 -9.55
N SER A 87 6.42 -6.72 -10.74
CA SER A 87 7.14 -6.04 -11.82
C SER A 87 6.43 -4.77 -12.26
N TYR A 88 7.17 -3.92 -12.95
CA TYR A 88 6.68 -2.64 -13.44
C TYR A 88 6.88 -2.57 -14.93
N LYS A 89 5.95 -1.92 -15.64
CA LYS A 89 6.08 -1.66 -17.07
C LYS A 89 5.84 -0.18 -17.33
N LYS A 90 6.82 0.51 -17.90
CA LYS A 90 6.70 1.93 -18.24
C LYS A 90 5.65 2.10 -19.35
N LEU A 91 4.75 3.08 -19.17
CA LEU A 91 3.88 3.58 -20.22
C LEU A 91 4.35 4.94 -20.73
N GLN A 92 4.71 5.84 -19.80
CA GLN A 92 5.12 7.20 -20.12
C GLN A 92 6.23 7.66 -19.17
N LEU A 93 7.17 8.43 -19.72
CA LEU A 93 8.16 9.20 -18.98
C LEU A 93 8.35 10.53 -19.72
N ASN A 94 7.92 11.63 -19.11
CA ASN A 94 8.08 12.96 -19.67
C ASN A 94 8.80 13.86 -18.66
N LYS A 95 9.74 14.67 -19.15
CA LYS A 95 10.24 15.85 -18.43
C LYS A 95 9.41 17.06 -18.85
N ALA A 96 8.84 17.80 -17.91
CA ALA A 96 7.99 18.94 -18.19
C ALA A 96 8.22 20.09 -17.19
N LEU A 97 7.79 21.30 -17.54
CA LEU A 97 7.67 22.40 -16.58
C LEU A 97 6.51 22.13 -15.61
N PRO A 98 6.62 22.52 -14.34
CA PRO A 98 5.54 22.35 -13.36
C PRO A 98 4.41 23.37 -13.60
N ASN A 99 3.17 22.93 -13.41
CA ASN A 99 2.05 23.86 -13.32
C ASN A 99 2.00 24.57 -11.94
N ASN A 100 1.15 25.58 -11.76
CA ASN A 100 1.06 26.35 -10.51
C ASN A 100 0.86 25.48 -9.26
N HIS A 101 0.04 24.42 -9.35
CA HIS A 101 -0.17 23.52 -8.23
C HIS A 101 1.07 22.66 -7.94
N GLU A 102 1.75 22.18 -8.99
CA GLU A 102 3.02 21.44 -8.89
C GLU A 102 4.12 22.32 -8.29
N GLN A 103 4.23 23.59 -8.69
CA GLN A 103 5.14 24.58 -8.10
C GLN A 103 4.89 24.74 -6.60
N GLN A 104 3.62 24.91 -6.20
CA GLN A 104 3.26 25.10 -4.80
C GLN A 104 3.55 23.88 -3.92
N ILE A 105 3.17 22.67 -4.36
CA ILE A 105 3.29 21.49 -3.50
C ILE A 105 4.73 20.97 -3.40
N PHE A 106 5.54 21.17 -4.44
CA PHE A 106 6.94 20.73 -4.48
C PHE A 106 7.93 21.86 -4.18
N SER A 107 7.44 23.08 -3.92
CA SER A 107 8.27 24.28 -3.72
C SER A 107 9.24 24.53 -4.89
N LEU A 108 8.73 24.46 -6.12
CA LEU A 108 9.50 24.63 -7.36
C LEU A 108 9.26 26.00 -7.99
N ASP A 109 10.28 26.49 -8.68
CA ASP A 109 10.21 27.68 -9.54
C ASP A 109 9.61 27.34 -10.92
N ASP A 110 9.26 28.38 -11.69
CA ASP A 110 8.69 28.23 -13.04
C ASP A 110 9.69 27.67 -14.08
N ASN A 111 10.98 27.79 -13.80
CA ASN A 111 12.08 27.28 -14.63
C ASN A 111 12.59 25.89 -14.20
N ASP A 112 12.04 25.35 -13.11
CA ASP A 112 12.34 23.98 -12.68
C ASP A 112 11.64 22.95 -13.58
N TYR A 113 12.04 21.69 -13.40
CA TYR A 113 11.44 20.58 -14.13
C TYR A 113 10.89 19.52 -13.20
N ILE A 114 9.84 18.85 -13.67
CA ILE A 114 9.22 17.71 -13.02
C ILE A 114 9.17 16.51 -13.98
N TRP A 115 9.47 15.33 -13.45
CA TRP A 115 9.20 14.06 -14.11
C TRP A 115 7.72 13.72 -13.95
N LYS A 116 7.05 13.42 -15.07
CA LYS A 116 5.71 12.84 -15.12
C LYS A 116 5.83 11.42 -15.63
N ILE A 117 5.50 10.46 -14.78
CA ILE A 117 5.65 9.03 -15.00
C ILE A 117 4.26 8.42 -15.02
N ARG A 118 4.00 7.54 -16.00
CA ARG A 118 2.83 6.64 -15.98
C ARG A 118 3.33 5.23 -16.20
N ARG A 119 2.96 4.31 -15.32
CA ARG A 119 3.44 2.91 -15.37
C ARG A 119 2.37 1.94 -14.89
N LEU A 120 2.51 0.70 -15.33
CA LEU A 120 1.72 -0.42 -14.86
C LEU A 120 2.48 -1.14 -13.76
N ARG A 121 1.75 -1.61 -12.75
CA ARG A 121 2.24 -2.60 -11.79
C ARG A 121 1.62 -3.95 -12.12
N LEU A 122 2.47 -4.97 -12.21
CA LEU A 122 2.07 -6.32 -12.55
C LEU A 122 2.40 -7.27 -11.40
N ILE A 123 1.52 -8.25 -11.19
CA ILE A 123 1.74 -9.38 -10.29
C ILE A 123 1.42 -10.64 -11.09
N ASN A 124 2.35 -11.59 -11.14
CA ASN A 124 2.20 -12.81 -11.94
C ASN A 124 1.80 -12.52 -13.40
N ASN A 125 2.46 -11.53 -14.03
CA ASN A 125 2.19 -11.02 -15.38
C ASN A 125 0.79 -10.43 -15.63
N LYS A 126 -0.02 -10.23 -14.58
CA LYS A 126 -1.31 -9.56 -14.67
C LYS A 126 -1.19 -8.13 -14.18
N VAL A 127 -1.71 -7.17 -14.95
CA VAL A 127 -1.79 -5.77 -14.53
C VAL A 127 -2.77 -5.65 -13.38
N VAL A 128 -2.29 -5.14 -12.24
CA VAL A 128 -3.09 -4.95 -11.02
C VAL A 128 -3.33 -3.48 -10.72
N GLN A 129 -2.41 -2.60 -11.12
CA GLN A 129 -2.51 -1.17 -10.86
C GLN A 129 -1.95 -0.34 -12.01
N ILE A 130 -2.47 0.87 -12.13
CA ILE A 130 -1.90 1.96 -12.92
C ILE A 130 -1.42 3.01 -11.93
N GLU A 131 -0.17 3.43 -12.06
CA GLU A 131 0.43 4.48 -11.22
C GLU A 131 0.85 5.65 -12.10
N GLU A 132 0.38 6.83 -11.73
CA GLU A 132 0.90 8.11 -12.22
C GLU A 132 1.71 8.75 -11.11
N ALA A 133 2.96 9.10 -11.39
CA ALA A 133 3.84 9.71 -10.40
C ALA A 133 4.43 11.01 -10.93
N LYS A 134 4.59 11.97 -10.03
CA LYS A 134 5.19 13.27 -10.24
C LYS A 134 6.34 13.44 -9.27
N ILE A 135 7.52 13.76 -9.80
CA ILE A 135 8.77 13.78 -9.04
C ILE A 135 9.61 14.97 -9.51
N PRO A 136 10.07 15.86 -8.62
CA PRO A 136 10.97 16.95 -9.01
C PRO A 136 12.29 16.43 -9.62
N VAL A 137 12.75 17.05 -10.70
CA VAL A 137 14.04 16.70 -11.33
C VAL A 137 15.20 17.06 -10.40
N SER A 138 15.05 18.05 -9.53
CA SER A 138 16.04 18.39 -8.50
C SER A 138 16.32 17.22 -7.53
N VAL A 139 15.29 16.43 -7.21
CA VAL A 139 15.41 15.24 -6.34
C VAL A 139 16.01 14.06 -7.12
N PHE A 140 15.55 13.84 -8.35
CA PHE A 140 16.08 12.80 -9.24
C PHE A 140 16.53 13.40 -10.58
N PRO A 141 17.79 13.83 -10.70
CA PRO A 141 18.30 14.45 -11.92
C PRO A 141 18.21 13.52 -13.13
N GLU A 142 18.37 12.23 -12.90
CA GLU A 142 18.31 11.19 -13.90
C GLU A 142 17.11 10.26 -13.65
N MET A 143 16.26 10.12 -14.66
CA MET A 143 15.16 9.16 -14.67
C MET A 143 15.15 8.46 -16.01
N ASN A 144 15.21 7.13 -16.01
CA ASN A 144 15.23 6.32 -17.22
C ASN A 144 14.23 5.16 -17.09
N ALA A 145 14.12 4.35 -18.15
CA ALA A 145 13.18 3.22 -18.16
C ALA A 145 13.50 2.19 -17.06
N GLU A 146 14.77 1.89 -16.83
CA GLU A 146 15.21 0.93 -15.81
C GLU A 146 14.79 1.36 -14.40
N ILE A 147 14.96 2.64 -14.06
CA ILE A 147 14.54 3.19 -12.76
C ILE A 147 13.01 3.11 -12.62
N ILE A 148 12.26 3.50 -13.65
CA ILE A 148 10.78 3.49 -13.62
C ILE A 148 10.22 2.07 -13.56
N GLU A 149 10.92 1.11 -14.16
CA GLU A 149 10.57 -0.30 -14.14
C GLU A 149 11.06 -1.01 -12.86
N SER A 150 11.52 -0.24 -11.87
CA SER A 150 11.92 -0.69 -10.53
C SER A 150 11.14 0.01 -9.41
N SER A 151 11.48 -0.29 -8.15
CA SER A 151 10.90 0.42 -6.99
C SER A 151 11.54 1.81 -6.84
N ILE A 152 10.72 2.86 -7.04
CA ILE A 152 11.13 4.26 -6.84
C ILE A 152 11.59 4.50 -5.40
N GLN A 153 10.96 3.85 -4.41
CA GLN A 153 11.35 3.97 -3.00
C GLN A 153 12.72 3.36 -2.75
N LYS A 154 13.01 2.16 -3.29
CA LYS A 154 14.35 1.56 -3.19
C LYS A 154 15.39 2.43 -3.88
N HIS A 155 15.06 3.02 -5.03
CA HIS A 155 15.95 3.95 -5.73
C HIS A 155 16.22 5.22 -4.91
N ALA A 156 15.19 5.80 -4.29
CA ALA A 156 15.33 6.93 -3.37
C ALA A 156 16.28 6.64 -2.21
N LEU A 157 16.09 5.51 -1.54
CA LEU A 157 16.94 5.07 -0.43
C LEU A 157 18.39 4.83 -0.90
N ALA A 158 18.58 4.24 -2.08
CA ALA A 158 19.91 4.01 -2.65
C ALA A 158 20.65 5.31 -3.01
N LYS A 159 19.92 6.40 -3.31
CA LYS A 159 20.45 7.76 -3.50
C LYS A 159 20.71 8.50 -2.17
N GLY A 160 20.46 7.86 -1.02
CA GLY A 160 20.69 8.43 0.31
C GLY A 160 19.53 9.27 0.84
N LEU A 161 18.40 9.37 0.11
CA LEU A 161 17.22 10.09 0.58
C LEU A 161 16.64 9.41 1.83
N GLN A 162 16.37 10.20 2.85
CA GLN A 162 15.74 9.73 4.09
C GLN A 162 14.23 9.94 3.96
N ILE A 163 13.49 8.88 3.60
CA ILE A 163 12.02 8.92 3.53
C ILE A 163 11.49 8.89 4.97
N ASP A 164 10.73 9.92 5.34
CA ASP A 164 10.15 10.05 6.68
C ASP A 164 8.74 9.45 6.73
N SER A 165 7.85 9.95 5.87
CA SER A 165 6.43 9.62 5.99
C SER A 165 5.69 9.71 4.65
N TYR A 166 4.49 9.12 4.63
CA TYR A 166 3.54 9.27 3.53
C TYR A 166 2.21 9.78 4.04
N LEU A 167 1.63 10.76 3.35
CA LEU A 167 0.22 11.12 3.49
C LEU A 167 -0.57 10.43 2.38
N THR A 168 -1.45 9.51 2.77
CA THR A 168 -2.23 8.70 1.83
C THR A 168 -3.72 9.05 1.92
N THR A 169 -4.34 9.31 0.77
CA THR A 169 -5.78 9.50 0.63
C THR A 169 -6.37 8.38 -0.22
N TYR A 170 -7.54 7.87 0.19
CA TYR A 170 -8.26 6.81 -0.52
C TYR A 170 -9.59 7.37 -1.02
N GLN A 171 -9.85 7.24 -2.31
CA GLN A 171 -11.09 7.67 -2.94
C GLN A 171 -11.67 6.57 -3.82
N ALA A 172 -12.94 6.21 -3.60
CA ALA A 172 -13.65 5.30 -4.47
C ALA A 172 -13.88 5.96 -5.83
N ILE A 173 -13.53 5.26 -6.91
CA ILE A 173 -13.70 5.72 -8.29
C ILE A 173 -14.27 4.62 -9.18
N ASN A 174 -14.72 5.00 -10.36
CA ASN A 174 -15.03 4.08 -11.46
C ASN A 174 -13.93 4.18 -12.52
N VAL A 175 -13.42 3.03 -12.95
CA VAL A 175 -12.33 2.97 -13.94
C VAL A 175 -12.80 3.50 -15.29
N SER A 176 -11.99 4.38 -15.89
CA SER A 176 -12.23 4.94 -17.22
C SER A 176 -12.18 3.85 -18.30
N LYS A 177 -12.60 4.16 -19.53
CA LYS A 177 -12.51 3.18 -20.63
C LYS A 177 -11.06 2.81 -20.94
N GLU A 178 -10.18 3.81 -21.04
CA GLU A 178 -8.76 3.64 -21.36
C GLU A 178 -8.03 2.83 -20.27
N ASP A 179 -8.27 3.17 -19.01
CA ASP A 179 -7.65 2.44 -17.89
C ASP A 179 -8.19 1.00 -17.78
N ALA A 180 -9.46 0.77 -18.10
CA ALA A 180 -10.06 -0.57 -18.06
C ALA A 180 -9.43 -1.51 -19.09
N GLU A 181 -9.06 -0.99 -20.28
CA GLU A 181 -8.34 -1.74 -21.30
C GLU A 181 -6.94 -2.14 -20.81
N LEU A 182 -6.22 -1.22 -20.15
CA LEU A 182 -4.90 -1.49 -19.57
C LEU A 182 -4.97 -2.49 -18.39
N LEU A 183 -6.00 -2.40 -17.56
CA LEU A 183 -6.22 -3.26 -16.38
C LEU A 183 -6.84 -4.62 -16.73
N GLY A 184 -7.32 -4.81 -17.96
CA GLY A 184 -8.04 -6.02 -18.36
C GLY A 184 -9.35 -6.22 -17.58
N CYS A 185 -10.05 -5.12 -17.27
CA CYS A 185 -11.33 -5.13 -16.53
C CYS A 185 -12.46 -4.48 -17.36
N LYS A 186 -13.68 -4.48 -16.81
CA LYS A 186 -14.82 -3.83 -17.46
C LYS A 186 -14.75 -2.32 -17.23
N LYS A 187 -15.16 -1.53 -18.24
CA LYS A 187 -15.43 -0.09 -18.07
C LYS A 187 -16.34 0.12 -16.85
N ASN A 188 -16.09 1.18 -16.08
CA ASN A 188 -16.81 1.53 -14.86
C ASN A 188 -16.69 0.49 -13.74
N ALA A 189 -15.76 -0.47 -13.81
CA ALA A 189 -15.42 -1.30 -12.66
C ALA A 189 -15.08 -0.40 -11.46
N ALA A 190 -15.49 -0.81 -10.26
CA ALA A 190 -15.12 -0.11 -9.04
C ALA A 190 -13.63 -0.28 -8.79
N ALA A 191 -12.96 0.80 -8.43
CA ALA A 191 -11.56 0.83 -8.04
C ALA A 191 -11.34 1.82 -6.91
N MET A 192 -10.17 1.75 -6.29
CA MET A 192 -9.68 2.78 -5.39
C MET A 192 -8.66 3.63 -6.13
N ASN A 193 -8.82 4.95 -6.07
CA ASN A 193 -7.73 5.88 -6.32
C ASN A 193 -7.01 6.13 -4.99
N ILE A 194 -5.71 5.90 -5.00
CA ILE A 194 -4.84 6.02 -3.84
C ILE A 194 -3.82 7.12 -4.16
N THR A 195 -4.02 8.30 -3.57
CA THR A 195 -3.07 9.41 -3.69
C THR A 195 -2.06 9.32 -2.55
N ASN A 196 -0.79 9.17 -2.87
CA ASN A 196 0.32 9.20 -1.92
C ASN A 196 1.15 10.47 -2.10
N ARG A 197 1.48 11.11 -0.98
CA ARG A 197 2.46 12.20 -0.91
C ARG A 197 3.61 11.76 -0.02
N GLY A 198 4.80 11.61 -0.58
CA GLY A 198 5.99 11.13 0.14
C GLY A 198 6.87 12.28 0.61
N PHE A 199 7.14 12.32 1.92
CA PHE A 199 7.94 13.35 2.58
C PHE A 199 9.31 12.81 2.97
N LEU A 200 10.33 13.63 2.78
CA LEU A 200 11.68 13.38 3.27
C LEU A 200 11.82 13.87 4.72
N ALA A 201 12.85 13.41 5.41
CA ALA A 201 13.20 13.89 6.76
C ALA A 201 13.53 15.40 6.79
N SER A 202 13.86 16.01 5.66
CA SER A 202 13.98 17.46 5.50
C SER A 202 12.63 18.20 5.57
N GLY A 203 11.51 17.47 5.48
CA GLY A 203 10.16 18.02 5.34
C GLY A 203 9.73 18.23 3.88
N GLU A 204 10.63 18.07 2.92
CA GLU A 204 10.34 18.26 1.50
C GLU A 204 9.49 17.14 0.93
N LEU A 205 8.57 17.50 0.04
CA LEU A 205 7.79 16.54 -0.75
C LEU A 205 8.64 16.06 -1.93
N PHE A 206 8.94 14.76 -2.00
CA PHE A 206 9.79 14.23 -3.08
C PHE A 206 9.00 13.50 -4.17
N ILE A 207 7.78 13.08 -3.86
CA ILE A 207 6.91 12.36 -4.80
C ILE A 207 5.43 12.61 -4.47
N VAL A 208 4.64 12.76 -5.52
CA VAL A 208 3.18 12.57 -5.48
C VAL A 208 2.83 11.46 -6.46
N SER A 209 2.07 10.46 -6.03
CA SER A 209 1.56 9.44 -6.93
C SER A 209 0.08 9.17 -6.74
N ASP A 210 -0.61 8.98 -7.86
CA ASP A 210 -2.00 8.56 -7.94
C ASP A 210 -2.03 7.13 -8.49
N ILE A 211 -2.62 6.22 -7.71
CA ILE A 211 -2.65 4.79 -8.03
C ILE A 211 -4.09 4.36 -8.20
N ILE A 212 -4.43 3.80 -9.36
CA ILE A 212 -5.70 3.11 -9.59
C ILE A 212 -5.49 1.64 -9.24
N ASP A 213 -6.20 1.15 -8.24
CA ASP A 213 -6.19 -0.25 -7.81
C ASP A 213 -7.59 -0.86 -7.87
N ILE A 214 -7.74 -1.91 -8.69
CA ILE A 214 -9.00 -2.66 -8.85
C ILE A 214 -9.19 -3.76 -7.81
N ASN A 215 -8.17 -4.04 -6.98
CA ASN A 215 -8.14 -5.11 -5.99
C ASN A 215 -7.66 -4.55 -4.64
N TYR A 216 -8.42 -3.60 -4.10
CA TYR A 216 -8.09 -2.88 -2.86
C TYR A 216 -9.11 -3.16 -1.74
N GLN A 217 -8.60 -3.39 -0.52
CA GLN A 217 -9.41 -3.46 0.70
C GLN A 217 -8.65 -2.76 1.84
N CYS A 218 -9.33 -1.95 2.66
CA CYS A 218 -8.68 -1.38 3.84
C CYS A 218 -9.42 -1.75 5.10
N THR A 219 -8.69 -2.16 6.13
CA THR A 219 -9.24 -2.43 7.46
C THR A 219 -8.53 -1.52 8.45
N TYR A 220 -9.30 -0.85 9.30
CA TYR A 220 -8.74 0.03 10.32
C TYR A 220 -9.16 -0.47 11.69
N HIS A 221 -8.21 -0.52 12.61
CA HIS A 221 -8.49 -0.65 14.03
C HIS A 221 -8.07 0.66 14.70
N THR A 222 -9.03 1.57 14.86
CA THR A 222 -8.80 2.89 15.46
C THR A 222 -9.37 2.90 16.88
N PRO A 223 -8.61 3.40 17.87
CA PRO A 223 -9.17 3.71 19.18
C PRO A 223 -10.39 4.62 19.05
N PHE A 224 -11.38 4.41 19.91
CA PHE A 224 -12.54 5.29 19.97
C PHE A 224 -12.10 6.68 20.43
N ASN A 225 -12.38 7.71 19.63
CA ASN A 225 -12.05 9.10 19.93
C ASN A 225 -13.27 9.80 20.57
N SER A 226 -13.33 9.79 21.90
CA SER A 226 -14.40 10.44 22.68
C SER A 226 -14.40 11.96 22.55
N GLU A 227 -13.25 12.59 22.30
CA GLU A 227 -13.12 14.04 22.09
C GLU A 227 -13.76 14.48 20.78
N SER A 228 -13.56 13.71 19.69
CA SER A 228 -14.22 13.96 18.41
C SER A 228 -15.73 13.83 18.52
N MET A 229 -16.24 12.93 19.36
CA MET A 229 -17.68 12.80 19.61
C MET A 229 -18.19 14.03 20.37
N SER A 230 -17.52 14.39 21.46
CA SER A 230 -17.86 15.56 22.28
C SER A 230 -17.82 16.87 21.49
N PHE A 231 -16.92 16.99 20.50
CA PHE A 231 -16.88 18.14 19.59
C PHE A 231 -18.09 18.18 18.63
N ARG A 232 -18.55 17.03 18.14
CA ARG A 232 -19.73 16.92 17.26
C ARG A 232 -21.04 17.18 18.01
N ASP A 233 -21.07 16.91 19.30
CA ASP A 233 -22.23 17.13 20.17
C ASP A 233 -22.37 18.60 20.64
N LYS A 234 -21.34 19.45 20.47
CA LYS A 234 -21.38 20.89 20.79
C LYS A 234 -22.14 21.73 19.75
N LYS A 235 -23.15 21.17 19.08
CA LYS A 235 -24.04 21.90 18.17
C LYS A 235 -25.25 22.46 18.90
#